data_AF-D6CVT4-F1
#
_entry.id   AF-D6CVT4-F1
#
_cell.length_a   1.000
_cell.length_b   1.000
_cell.length_c   1.000
_cell.angle_alpha   90.00
_cell.angle_beta   90.00
_cell.angle_gamma   90.00
#
_symmetry.space_group_name_H-M   'P 1'
#
loop_
_entity.id
_entity.type
_entity.pdbx_description
1 polymer ?
#
loop_
_entity_poly.entity_id
_entity_poly.type
_entity_poly.pdbx_seq_one_letter_code
_entity_poly.pdbx_strand_id
1 'polypeptide(L)'
;MVYDITQQRYIDGNGQPIDPPALSLNVGIEPSWFVRDFEGFFQSSESQAGPWRFYLAGFAGDSARALRYDRTYEYVPIDSRDRVLIGGRWWSRAHWCH
;
A
#
# COMPACT_ATOMS: atom_id res chain seq x y z
N MET A 1 19.19 28.30 1.10
CA MET A 1 17.70 28.24 1.14
C MET A 1 17.31 28.04 2.58
N VAL A 2 16.49 28.93 3.12
CA VAL A 2 16.05 28.88 4.52
C VAL A 2 14.53 28.92 4.51
N TYR A 3 13.90 28.07 5.33
CA TYR A 3 12.46 28.10 5.52
C TYR A 3 12.14 29.11 6.61
N ASP A 4 11.39 30.16 6.27
CA ASP A 4 10.91 31.14 7.23
C ASP A 4 9.66 30.56 7.93
N ILE A 5 9.84 30.11 9.17
CA ILE A 5 8.77 29.54 9.99
C ILE A 5 7.71 30.58 10.41
N THR A 6 8.05 31.87 10.41
CA THR A 6 7.12 32.95 10.77
C THR A 6 6.18 33.32 9.63
N GLN A 7 6.59 33.12 8.38
CA GLN A 7 5.81 33.47 7.19
C GLN A 7 5.38 32.25 6.35
N GLN A 8 5.74 31.04 6.79
CA GLN A 8 5.44 29.76 6.11
C GLN A 8 5.83 29.77 4.62
N ARG A 9 7.00 30.33 4.27
CA ARG A 9 7.47 30.42 2.88
C ARG A 9 8.97 30.21 2.75
N TYR A 10 9.40 29.78 1.57
CA TYR A 10 10.81 29.64 1.23
C TYR A 10 11.36 30.99 0.77
N ILE A 11 12.56 31.33 1.25
CA ILE A 11 13.28 32.54 0.85
C ILE A 11 14.68 32.19 0.32
N ASP A 12 15.16 33.00 -0.63
CA ASP A 12 16.52 32.89 -1.17
C ASP A 12 17.58 33.45 -0.19
N GLY A 13 18.86 33.41 -0.58
CA GLY A 13 19.97 33.93 0.22
C GLY A 13 19.96 35.45 0.43
N ASN A 14 19.08 36.19 -0.25
CA ASN A 14 18.89 37.63 -0.14
C ASN A 14 17.54 37.99 0.54
N GLY A 15 16.83 36.99 1.07
CA GLY A 15 15.57 37.18 1.80
C GLY A 15 14.35 37.43 0.92
N GLN A 16 14.43 37.19 -0.40
CA GLN A 16 13.27 37.31 -1.28
C GLN A 16 12.42 36.03 -1.28
N PRO A 17 11.08 36.14 -1.30
CA PRO A 17 10.20 34.99 -1.41
C PRO A 17 10.44 34.27 -2.74
N ILE A 18 10.66 32.97 -2.66
CA ILE A 18 10.71 32.11 -3.83
C ILE A 18 9.52 31.17 -3.78
N ASP A 19 8.89 30.96 -4.94
CA ASP A 19 7.98 29.84 -5.09
C ASP A 19 8.73 28.57 -4.66
N PRO A 20 8.11 27.70 -3.84
CA PRO A 20 8.74 26.45 -3.49
C PRO A 20 9.15 25.77 -4.80
N PRO A 21 10.41 25.32 -4.94
CA PRO A 21 10.77 24.54 -6.11
C PRO A 21 9.76 23.41 -6.18
N ALA A 22 9.02 23.34 -7.30
CA ALA A 22 8.08 22.26 -7.57
C ALA A 22 8.79 20.98 -7.13
N LEU A 23 8.27 20.35 -6.08
CA LEU A 23 8.90 19.20 -5.43
C LEU A 23 9.11 18.16 -6.51
N SER A 24 10.29 18.20 -7.11
CA SER A 24 10.82 17.16 -7.95
C SER A 24 11.08 16.06 -6.94
N LEU A 25 10.04 15.26 -6.69
CA LEU A 25 10.03 14.05 -5.88
C LEU A 25 10.90 13.00 -6.58
N ASN A 26 12.18 13.32 -6.76
CA ASN A 26 13.26 12.35 -6.82
C ASN A 26 13.72 12.12 -5.38
N VAL A 27 12.79 11.72 -4.52
CA VAL A 27 13.12 11.05 -3.26
C VAL A 27 13.40 9.61 -3.67
N GLY A 28 14.56 9.10 -3.27
CA GLY A 28 15.11 7.79 -3.66
C GLY A 28 14.03 6.71 -3.75
N ILE A 29 14.11 5.92 -4.83
CA ILE A 29 13.17 4.87 -5.19
C ILE A 29 13.34 3.70 -4.21
N GLU A 30 12.90 3.88 -2.98
CA GLU A 30 12.35 2.78 -2.21
C GLU A 30 10.99 2.46 -2.85
N PRO A 31 10.63 1.18 -3.08
CA PRO A 31 9.30 0.86 -3.57
C PRO A 31 8.28 1.37 -2.54
N SER A 32 7.60 2.48 -2.85
CA SER A 32 6.48 2.95 -2.07
C SER A 32 5.34 1.98 -2.31
N TRP A 33 5.22 1.00 -1.41
CA TRP A 33 4.09 0.09 -1.42
C TRP A 33 2.80 0.89 -1.26
N PHE A 34 1.92 0.80 -2.25
CA PHE A 34 0.57 1.31 -2.17
C PHE A 34 -0.28 0.31 -1.40
N VAL A 35 -1.12 0.80 -0.50
CA VAL A 35 -2.04 -0.02 0.29
C VAL A 35 -3.46 0.49 0.15
N ARG A 36 -4.44 -0.40 0.24
CA ARG A 36 -5.86 -0.03 0.23
C ARG A 36 -6.71 -1.00 1.04
N ASP A 37 -7.90 -0.51 1.41
CA ASP A 37 -9.00 -1.32 1.90
C ASP A 37 -9.78 -1.89 0.71
N PHE A 38 -9.86 -3.22 0.62
CA PHE A 38 -10.71 -3.92 -0.33
C PHE A 38 -11.72 -4.78 0.44
N GLU A 39 -12.95 -4.28 0.59
CA GLU A 39 -14.03 -4.99 1.29
C GLU A 39 -13.64 -5.42 2.74
N GLY A 40 -12.87 -4.57 3.42
CA GLY A 40 -12.33 -4.80 4.76
C GLY A 40 -11.03 -5.60 4.79
N PHE A 41 -10.49 -6.02 3.64
CA PHE A 41 -9.22 -6.74 3.54
C PHE A 41 -8.08 -5.84 3.11
N PHE A 42 -6.89 -6.08 3.67
CA PHE A 42 -5.68 -5.38 3.30
C PHE A 42 -5.19 -5.86 1.93
N GLN A 43 -5.01 -4.91 1.00
CA GLN A 43 -4.27 -5.15 -0.23
C GLN A 43 -3.06 -4.23 -0.35
N SER A 44 -1.99 -4.75 -0.97
CA SER A 44 -0.83 -3.95 -1.36
C SER A 44 -0.45 -4.13 -2.83
N SER A 45 0.24 -3.14 -3.38
CA SER A 45 0.85 -3.19 -4.70
C SER A 45 2.11 -2.33 -4.76
N GLU A 46 3.04 -2.70 -5.62
CA GLU A 46 4.23 -1.89 -5.93
C GLU A 46 3.90 -0.70 -6.84
N SER A 47 2.70 -0.67 -7.44
CA SER A 47 2.22 0.44 -8.26
C SER A 47 0.73 0.69 -8.03
N GLN A 48 0.27 1.94 -8.20
CA GLN A 48 -1.16 2.23 -8.17
C GLN A 48 -1.94 1.51 -9.28
N ALA A 49 -1.26 1.17 -10.39
CA ALA A 49 -1.83 0.45 -11.52
C ALA A 49 -1.96 -1.07 -11.29
N GLY A 50 -1.40 -1.60 -10.19
CA GLY A 50 -1.45 -3.03 -9.85
C GLY A 50 -0.19 -3.82 -10.26
N PRO A 51 -0.18 -5.15 -10.08
CA PRO A 51 -1.26 -5.98 -9.53
C PRO A 51 -1.43 -5.81 -8.02
N TRP A 52 -2.68 -5.83 -7.54
CA TRP A 52 -3.02 -5.76 -6.13
C TRP A 52 -3.07 -7.16 -5.51
N ARG A 53 -2.46 -7.32 -4.34
CA ARG A 53 -2.30 -8.61 -3.67
C ARG A 53 -2.82 -8.53 -2.23
N PHE A 54 -3.48 -9.60 -1.78
CA PHE A 54 -3.86 -9.81 -0.40
C PHE A 54 -2.70 -10.40 0.38
N TYR A 55 -2.50 -9.92 1.61
CA TYR A 55 -1.54 -10.54 2.53
C TYR A 55 -2.18 -11.79 3.15
N LEU A 56 -1.58 -12.95 2.89
CA LEU A 56 -2.01 -14.24 3.42
C LEU A 56 -0.89 -14.86 4.26
N ALA A 57 -1.23 -15.39 5.41
CA ALA A 57 -0.32 -16.11 6.31
C ALA A 57 -1.00 -17.33 6.94
N GLY A 58 -0.25 -18.17 7.65
CA GLY A 58 -0.83 -19.26 8.45
C GLY A 58 -1.70 -20.24 7.66
N PHE A 59 -1.17 -20.76 6.55
CA PHE A 59 -1.83 -21.75 5.71
C PHE A 59 -2.07 -23.06 6.50
N ALA A 60 -3.30 -23.57 6.47
CA ALA A 60 -3.71 -24.80 7.14
C ALA A 60 -4.66 -25.59 6.24
N GLY A 61 -4.12 -26.53 5.48
CA GLY A 61 -4.88 -27.39 4.57
C GLY A 61 -5.62 -26.59 3.50
N ASP A 62 -6.94 -26.51 3.64
CA ASP A 62 -7.88 -25.82 2.76
C ASP A 62 -8.23 -24.39 3.24
N SER A 63 -7.36 -23.77 4.04
CA SER A 63 -7.56 -22.41 4.53
C SER A 63 -6.26 -21.64 4.71
N ALA A 64 -6.37 -20.31 4.76
CA ALA A 64 -5.29 -19.39 5.16
C ALA A 64 -5.86 -18.25 5.99
N ARG A 65 -5.00 -17.50 6.67
CA ARG A 65 -5.36 -16.26 7.34
C ARG A 65 -5.11 -15.07 6.43
N ALA A 66 -6.15 -14.37 6.02
CA ALA A 66 -6.06 -13.10 5.30
C ALA A 66 -5.98 -11.93 6.28
N LEU A 67 -5.11 -10.98 6.01
CA LEU A 67 -5.00 -9.74 6.79
C LEU A 67 -6.19 -8.82 6.46
N ARG A 68 -6.94 -8.44 7.50
CA ARG A 68 -7.97 -7.42 7.45
C ARG A 68 -7.33 -6.03 7.46
N TYR A 69 -8.02 -5.03 6.93
CA TYR A 69 -7.49 -3.66 6.86
C TYR A 69 -7.26 -3.06 8.25
N ASP A 70 -8.03 -3.50 9.25
CA ASP A 70 -7.87 -3.18 10.68
C ASP A 70 -6.69 -3.90 11.37
N ARG A 71 -5.88 -4.63 10.60
CA ARG A 71 -4.71 -5.41 11.04
C ARG A 71 -5.02 -6.68 11.83
N THR A 72 -6.28 -7.09 11.92
CA THR A 72 -6.65 -8.42 12.40
C THR A 72 -6.54 -9.47 11.30
N TYR A 73 -6.67 -10.74 11.64
CA TYR A 73 -6.61 -11.84 10.69
C TYR A 73 -7.91 -12.62 10.67
N GLU A 74 -8.36 -13.01 9.48
CA GLU A 74 -9.56 -13.80 9.26
C GLU A 74 -9.21 -15.08 8.47
N TYR A 75 -9.78 -16.22 8.86
CA TYR A 75 -9.63 -17.45 8.09
C TYR A 75 -10.47 -17.39 6.81
N VAL A 76 -9.81 -17.61 5.68
CA VAL A 76 -10.43 -17.67 4.36
C VAL A 76 -10.23 -19.05 3.75
N PRO A 77 -11.26 -19.65 3.12
CA PRO A 77 -11.14 -20.92 2.41
C PRO A 77 -10.17 -20.82 1.22
N ILE A 78 -9.46 -21.92 0.95
CA ILE A 78 -8.68 -22.18 -0.25
C ILE A 78 -9.34 -23.33 -1.01
N ASP A 79 -9.65 -23.11 -2.29
CA ASP A 79 -10.18 -24.19 -3.13
C ASP A 79 -9.10 -25.09 -3.74
N SER A 80 -9.52 -26.17 -4.39
CA SER A 80 -8.62 -27.12 -5.06
C SER A 80 -7.83 -26.54 -6.25
N ARG A 81 -8.04 -25.27 -6.60
CA ARG A 81 -7.30 -24.54 -7.64
C ARG A 81 -6.36 -23.49 -7.06
N ASP A 82 -6.04 -23.57 -5.77
CA ASP A 82 -5.22 -22.60 -5.05
C ASP A 82 -5.75 -21.17 -5.17
N ARG A 83 -7.05 -20.99 -4.92
CA ARG A 83 -7.70 -19.68 -4.86
C ARG A 83 -8.29 -19.44 -3.48
N VAL A 84 -8.15 -18.23 -2.95
CA VAL A 84 -8.82 -17.82 -1.69
C VAL A 84 -10.18 -17.19 -1.97
N LEU A 85 -11.16 -17.43 -1.11
CA LEU A 85 -12.44 -16.74 -1.14
C LEU A 85 -12.37 -15.46 -0.29
N ILE A 86 -12.36 -14.30 -0.95
CA ILE A 86 -12.33 -12.99 -0.30
C ILE A 86 -13.37 -12.09 -0.98
N GLY A 87 -14.26 -11.47 -0.21
CA GLY A 87 -15.31 -10.61 -0.75
C GLY A 87 -16.29 -11.35 -1.66
N GLY A 88 -16.57 -12.63 -1.37
CA GLY A 88 -17.41 -13.47 -2.21
C GLY A 88 -16.80 -13.87 -3.57
N ARG A 89 -15.52 -13.54 -3.83
CA ARG A 89 -14.81 -13.87 -5.07
C ARG A 89 -13.59 -14.75 -4.81
N TRP A 90 -13.35 -15.69 -5.73
CA TRP A 90 -12.15 -16.53 -5.73
C TRP A 90 -10.95 -15.82 -6.38
N TRP A 91 -9.84 -15.74 -5.65
CA TRP A 91 -8.60 -15.06 -6.07
C TRP A 91 -7.42 -16.03 -6.10
N SER A 92 -6.81 -16.21 -7.28
CA SER A 92 -5.65 -17.08 -7.47
C SER A 92 -4.38 -16.56 -6.79
N ARG A 93 -3.38 -17.43 -6.64
CA ARG A 93 -2.04 -17.12 -6.10
C ARG A 93 -1.36 -15.87 -6.67
N ALA A 94 -1.69 -15.45 -7.89
CA ALA A 94 -1.17 -14.21 -8.48
C ALA A 94 -1.54 -12.95 -7.67
N HIS A 95 -2.60 -13.04 -6.87
CA HIS A 95 -3.11 -11.97 -6.01
C HIS A 95 -2.75 -12.17 -4.54
N TRP A 96 -1.75 -13.00 -4.22
CA TRP A 96 -1.32 -13.27 -2.84
C TRP A 96 0.08 -12.70 -2.60
N CYS A 97 0.35 -12.27 -1.37
CA CYS A 97 1.69 -12.02 -0.84
C CYS A 97 1.79 -12.55 0.62
N HIS A 98 3.01 -12.67 1.14
CA HIS A 98 3.34 -13.15 2.49
C HIS A 98 4.50 -12.36 3.07
#